data_AF-A0A8J6A7R5-F1
#
_entry.id   AF-A0A8J6A7R5-F1
#
_cell.length_a   1.000
_cell.length_b   1.000
_cell.length_c   1.000
_cell.angle_alpha   90.00
_cell.angle_beta   90.00
_cell.angle_gamma   90.00
#
_symmetry.space_group_name_H-M   'P 1'
#
loop_
_entity.id
_entity.type
_entity.pdbx_description
1 polymer ?
#
loop_
_entity_poly.entity_id
_entity_poly.type
_entity_poly.pdbx_seq_one_letter_code
_entity_poly.pdbx_strand_id
1 'polypeptide(L)'
;MNFHRNEPSTFFPQWNHYLRCDGSPDPSVAQEINTFISLWKEETNETFEEVIQKSKLVLHLIEKLKFILLDTPPYELQTKNIIQYQGSILELQELLHFKFNIATEILLRHASALADLDSGNMEKVIQDENITLYVWANLKKNPRYKNIRFSNTEVGFEIPRILATSNIALRVLHTHYDHVSPLHPVAASLQEDTSAETELVKDQDKTVEEEAVSREPQEEPSQPEEEASSVRGEETEVEVQDAEAPR
;
A
#
# COMPACT_ATOMS: atom_id res chain seq x y z
N MET A 1 54.67 -2.46 18.67
CA MET A 1 53.32 -2.10 19.14
C MET A 1 52.36 -2.45 18.02
N ASN A 2 51.70 -3.61 18.12
CA ASN A 2 50.77 -4.08 17.09
C ASN A 2 49.37 -3.59 17.42
N PHE A 3 48.79 -2.86 16.47
CA PHE A 3 47.39 -2.47 16.46
C PHE A 3 46.53 -3.71 16.17
N HIS A 4 45.64 -4.08 17.09
CA HIS A 4 44.48 -4.91 16.77
C HIS A 4 43.29 -3.99 16.61
N ARG A 5 42.91 -3.82 15.33
CA ARG A 5 41.63 -3.26 14.92
C ARG A 5 40.57 -4.28 15.32
N ASN A 6 39.72 -3.94 16.28
CA ASN A 6 38.46 -4.64 16.49
C ASN A 6 37.54 -4.27 15.33
N GLU A 7 37.33 -5.21 14.40
CA GLU A 7 36.20 -5.11 13.48
C GLU A 7 34.90 -5.39 14.25
N PRO A 8 33.85 -4.56 14.08
CA PRO A 8 32.55 -4.88 14.65
C PRO A 8 31.99 -6.11 13.93
N SER A 9 31.74 -7.16 14.69
CA SER A 9 31.25 -8.45 14.21
C SER A 9 29.85 -8.33 13.60
N THR A 10 29.77 -8.22 12.27
CA THR A 10 28.55 -8.42 11.45
C THR A 10 28.00 -9.85 11.53
N PHE A 11 28.67 -10.75 12.27
CA PHE A 11 28.38 -12.17 12.35
C PHE A 11 27.25 -12.54 13.35
N PHE A 12 26.99 -11.70 14.36
CA PHE A 12 25.98 -11.98 15.40
C PHE A 12 24.50 -11.87 14.96
N PRO A 13 24.09 -10.92 14.09
CA PRO A 13 22.69 -10.76 13.72
C PRO A 13 22.12 -11.95 12.94
N GLN A 14 22.90 -12.50 11.99
CA GLN A 14 22.47 -13.58 11.11
C GLN A 14 22.27 -14.89 11.89
N TRP A 15 23.15 -15.18 12.86
CA TRP A 15 23.02 -16.34 13.75
C TRP A 15 21.78 -16.26 14.66
N ASN A 16 21.43 -15.07 15.13
CA ASN A 16 20.27 -14.87 16.00
C ASN A 16 18.92 -15.13 15.30
N HIS A 17 18.86 -15.08 13.97
CA HIS A 17 17.65 -15.45 13.23
C HIS A 17 17.51 -16.97 13.14
N TYR A 18 18.59 -17.68 12.78
CA TYR A 18 18.60 -19.15 12.70
C TYR A 18 18.32 -19.84 14.04
N LEU A 19 18.70 -19.22 15.17
CA LEU A 19 18.45 -19.76 16.51
C LEU A 19 17.01 -19.58 17.01
N ARG A 20 16.25 -18.65 16.42
CA ARG A 20 14.90 -18.33 16.90
C ARG A 20 13.85 -19.35 16.48
N CYS A 21 14.04 -20.05 15.36
CA CYS A 21 13.11 -21.06 14.81
C CYS A 21 11.62 -20.69 14.99
N ASP A 22 11.28 -19.40 14.89
CA ASP A 22 9.94 -18.89 15.18
C ASP A 22 9.04 -18.89 13.92
N GLY A 23 9.60 -19.29 12.77
CA GLY A 23 8.91 -19.30 11.49
C GLY A 23 8.65 -17.90 10.92
N SER A 24 9.22 -16.84 11.51
CA SER A 24 9.11 -15.49 10.97
C SER A 24 9.97 -15.35 9.70
N PRO A 25 9.49 -14.67 8.65
CA PRO A 25 10.26 -14.51 7.42
C PRO A 25 11.47 -13.58 7.66
N ASP A 26 12.58 -13.87 7.01
CA ASP A 26 13.72 -12.95 6.94
C ASP A 26 13.39 -11.81 5.95
N PRO A 27 13.31 -10.55 6.41
CA PRO A 27 13.00 -9.43 5.52
C PRO A 27 14.09 -9.16 4.47
N SER A 28 15.32 -9.64 4.66
CA SER A 28 16.36 -9.53 3.64
C SER A 28 16.16 -10.48 2.46
N VAL A 29 15.32 -11.51 2.62
CA VAL A 29 15.05 -12.55 1.61
C VAL A 29 13.68 -12.30 0.95
N ALA A 30 13.71 -11.79 -0.28
CA ALA A 30 12.50 -11.43 -1.04
C ALA A 30 11.46 -12.57 -1.11
N GLN A 31 11.94 -13.80 -1.33
CA GLN A 31 11.07 -14.97 -1.48
C GLN A 31 10.26 -15.25 -0.22
N GLU A 32 10.85 -15.10 0.96
CA GLU A 32 10.18 -15.34 2.24
C GLU A 32 9.11 -14.27 2.50
N ILE A 33 9.42 -13.00 2.24
CA ILE A 33 8.45 -11.92 2.33
C ILE A 33 7.29 -12.12 1.36
N ASN A 34 7.56 -12.42 0.10
CA ASN A 34 6.52 -12.63 -0.90
C ASN A 34 5.62 -13.82 -0.54
N THR A 35 6.23 -14.89 -0.04
CA THR A 35 5.48 -16.08 0.43
C THR A 35 4.60 -15.72 1.62
N PHE A 36 5.14 -14.99 2.60
CA PHE A 36 4.36 -14.49 3.74
C PHE A 36 3.18 -13.62 3.30
N ILE A 37 3.42 -12.66 2.40
CA ILE A 37 2.39 -11.77 1.85
C ILE A 37 1.28 -12.58 1.17
N SER A 38 1.64 -13.53 0.31
CA SER A 38 0.67 -14.39 -0.39
C SER A 38 -0.14 -15.23 0.59
N LEU A 39 0.53 -15.94 1.51
CA LEU A 39 -0.13 -16.79 2.50
C LEU A 39 -1.08 -15.98 3.39
N TRP A 40 -0.62 -14.85 3.93
CA TRP A 40 -1.49 -14.04 4.77
C TRP A 40 -2.65 -13.50 3.95
N LYS A 41 -2.43 -13.01 2.72
CA LYS A 41 -3.52 -12.52 1.85
C LYS A 41 -4.61 -13.57 1.59
N GLU A 42 -4.26 -14.85 1.49
CA GLU A 42 -5.20 -15.96 1.30
C GLU A 42 -6.01 -16.33 2.55
N GLU A 43 -5.49 -16.02 3.75
CA GLU A 43 -6.23 -16.26 4.99
C GLU A 43 -7.49 -15.37 5.05
N THR A 44 -8.62 -15.98 5.36
CA THR A 44 -9.94 -15.33 5.41
C THR A 44 -10.60 -15.57 6.75
N ASN A 45 -11.62 -14.76 7.06
CA ASN A 45 -12.42 -14.87 8.29
C ASN A 45 -11.65 -14.61 9.61
N GLU A 46 -10.55 -13.86 9.53
CA GLU A 46 -9.82 -13.41 10.72
C GLU A 46 -10.62 -12.32 11.45
N THR A 47 -10.73 -12.46 12.76
CA THR A 47 -11.23 -11.41 13.65
C THR A 47 -10.28 -10.22 13.70
N PHE A 48 -10.76 -9.07 14.16
CA PHE A 48 -9.91 -7.89 14.26
C PHE A 48 -8.76 -8.09 15.26
N GLU A 49 -9.01 -8.80 16.35
CA GLU A 49 -8.02 -9.17 17.35
C GLU A 49 -6.93 -10.10 16.79
N GLU A 50 -7.28 -11.07 15.93
CA GLU A 50 -6.30 -11.94 15.26
C GLU A 50 -5.43 -11.15 14.26
N VAL A 51 -6.06 -10.26 13.47
CA VAL A 51 -5.32 -9.37 12.56
C VAL A 51 -4.38 -8.45 13.33
N ILE A 52 -4.78 -7.95 14.51
CA ILE A 52 -3.89 -7.19 15.40
C ILE A 52 -2.67 -8.03 15.79
N GLN A 53 -2.84 -9.28 16.21
CA GLN A 53 -1.69 -10.09 16.64
C GLN A 53 -0.71 -10.32 15.48
N LYS A 54 -1.20 -10.63 14.28
CA LYS A 54 -0.35 -10.78 13.09
C LYS A 54 0.27 -9.46 12.65
N SER A 55 -0.42 -8.33 12.83
CA SER A 55 0.10 -7.01 12.48
C SER A 55 1.41 -6.68 13.19
N LYS A 56 1.63 -7.19 14.42
CA LYS A 56 2.89 -7.00 15.17
C LYS A 56 4.09 -7.56 14.41
N LEU A 57 3.93 -8.74 13.81
CA LEU A 57 4.98 -9.32 12.97
C LEU A 57 5.23 -8.46 11.73
N VAL A 58 4.18 -8.00 11.06
CA VAL A 58 4.31 -7.17 9.85
C VAL A 58 4.99 -5.84 10.14
N LEU A 59 4.63 -5.18 11.24
CA LEU A 59 5.26 -3.94 11.69
C LEU A 59 6.75 -4.16 12.00
N HIS A 60 7.10 -5.28 12.65
CA HIS A 60 8.49 -5.66 12.90
C HIS A 60 9.28 -5.92 11.62
N LEU A 61 8.68 -6.55 10.60
CA LEU A 61 9.31 -6.75 9.29
C LEU A 61 9.56 -5.41 8.59
N ILE A 62 8.57 -4.50 8.61
CA ILE A 62 8.71 -3.15 8.06
C ILE A 62 9.83 -2.38 8.78
N GLU A 63 9.88 -2.44 10.11
CA GLU A 63 10.91 -1.77 10.90
C GLU A 63 12.31 -2.28 10.56
N LYS A 64 12.48 -3.61 10.44
CA LYS A 64 13.76 -4.20 10.00
C LYS A 64 14.18 -3.74 8.61
N LEU A 65 13.25 -3.70 7.65
CA LEU A 65 13.53 -3.20 6.29
C LEU A 65 13.95 -1.72 6.32
N LYS A 66 13.21 -0.89 7.07
CA LYS A 66 13.55 0.53 7.26
C LYS A 66 14.92 0.68 7.93
N PHE A 67 15.23 -0.13 8.94
CA PHE A 67 16.51 -0.11 9.61
C PHE A 67 17.66 -0.45 8.65
N ILE A 68 17.53 -1.52 7.84
CA ILE A 68 18.53 -1.88 6.84
C ILE A 68 18.78 -0.71 5.86
N LEU A 69 17.72 -0.06 5.39
CA LEU A 69 17.81 1.08 4.48
C LEU A 69 18.48 2.32 5.08
N LEU A 70 18.40 2.51 6.40
CA LEU A 70 18.94 3.69 7.09
C LEU A 70 20.33 3.46 7.67
N ASP A 71 20.61 2.27 8.19
CA ASP A 71 21.84 1.95 8.93
C ASP A 71 22.96 1.41 8.01
N THR A 72 22.60 0.86 6.85
CA THR A 72 23.60 0.36 5.90
C THR A 72 24.19 1.50 5.08
N PRO A 73 25.52 1.67 5.02
CA PRO A 73 26.14 2.69 4.19
C PRO A 73 25.74 2.56 2.71
N PRO A 74 25.50 3.67 1.99
CA PRO A 74 25.01 3.62 0.60
C PRO A 74 25.88 2.81 -0.37
N TYR A 75 27.19 2.74 -0.14
CA TYR A 75 28.11 1.98 -0.98
C TYR A 75 28.02 0.45 -0.78
N GLU A 76 27.42 -0.01 0.33
CA GLU A 76 27.22 -1.43 0.62
C GLU A 76 25.87 -1.94 0.11
N LEU A 77 24.94 -1.03 -0.20
CA LEU A 77 23.57 -1.37 -0.58
C LEU A 77 23.35 -1.17 -2.09
N GLN A 78 23.24 -2.29 -2.81
CA GLN A 78 22.98 -2.27 -4.25
C GLN A 78 21.60 -1.66 -4.54
N THR A 79 21.48 -0.84 -5.60
CA THR A 79 20.22 -0.19 -6.00
C THR A 79 19.04 -1.16 -6.11
N LYS A 80 19.27 -2.36 -6.64
CA LYS A 80 18.24 -3.41 -6.75
C LYS A 80 17.69 -3.83 -5.38
N ASN A 81 18.54 -3.88 -4.35
CA ASN A 81 18.14 -4.23 -2.98
C ASN A 81 17.36 -3.07 -2.35
N ILE A 82 17.76 -1.82 -2.62
CA ILE A 82 17.00 -0.64 -2.17
C ILE A 82 15.57 -0.70 -2.72
N ILE A 83 15.43 -0.87 -4.04
CA ILE A 83 14.13 -0.96 -4.72
C ILE A 83 13.31 -2.13 -4.15
N GLN A 84 13.94 -3.30 -3.97
CA GLN A 84 13.28 -4.46 -3.38
C GLN A 84 12.75 -4.17 -1.98
N TYR A 85 13.58 -3.65 -1.08
CA TYR A 85 13.18 -3.39 0.31
C TYR A 85 12.10 -2.32 0.41
N GLN A 86 12.20 -1.24 -0.38
CA GLN A 86 11.15 -0.23 -0.46
C GLN A 86 9.83 -0.82 -0.99
N GLY A 87 9.90 -1.65 -2.04
CA GLY A 87 8.74 -2.37 -2.57
C GLY A 87 8.09 -3.29 -1.52
N SER A 88 8.89 -4.09 -0.81
CA SER A 88 8.40 -4.95 0.27
C SER A 88 7.76 -4.17 1.41
N ILE A 89 8.30 -3.00 1.79
CA ILE A 89 7.66 -2.14 2.81
C ILE A 89 6.28 -1.71 2.34
N LEU A 90 6.14 -1.24 1.10
CA LEU A 90 4.87 -0.79 0.55
C LEU A 90 3.85 -1.92 0.51
N GLU A 91 4.22 -3.09 -0.02
CA GLU A 91 3.31 -4.24 -0.08
C GLU A 91 2.86 -4.71 1.30
N LEU A 92 3.76 -4.71 2.30
CA LEU A 92 3.40 -5.05 3.68
C LEU A 92 2.45 -4.02 4.30
N GLN A 93 2.64 -2.72 4.04
CA GLN A 93 1.74 -1.66 4.49
C GLN A 93 0.36 -1.80 3.85
N GLU A 94 0.29 -2.01 2.53
CA GLU A 94 -0.96 -2.21 1.80
C GLU A 94 -1.71 -3.45 2.28
N LEU A 95 -0.99 -4.56 2.50
CA LEU A 95 -1.55 -5.79 3.05
C LEU A 95 -2.15 -5.57 4.44
N LEU A 96 -1.45 -4.82 5.30
CA LEU A 96 -1.92 -4.50 6.63
C LEU A 96 -3.24 -3.71 6.59
N HIS A 97 -3.31 -2.68 5.73
CA HIS A 97 -4.54 -1.93 5.50
C HIS A 97 -5.68 -2.80 4.98
N PHE A 98 -5.39 -3.64 3.99
CA PHE A 98 -6.35 -4.56 3.43
C PHE A 98 -6.93 -5.48 4.52
N LYS A 99 -6.07 -6.04 5.37
CA LYS A 99 -6.48 -6.92 6.46
C LYS A 99 -7.34 -6.23 7.51
N PHE A 100 -7.00 -5.01 7.92
CA PHE A 100 -7.86 -4.25 8.82
C PHE A 100 -9.22 -3.91 8.21
N ASN A 101 -9.29 -3.67 6.90
CA ASN A 101 -10.55 -3.43 6.21
C ASN A 101 -11.45 -4.68 6.23
N ILE A 102 -10.92 -5.84 5.86
CA ILE A 102 -11.66 -7.10 5.88
C ILE A 102 -12.11 -7.46 7.30
N ALA A 103 -11.24 -7.32 8.30
CA ALA A 103 -11.62 -7.59 9.69
C ALA A 103 -12.69 -6.62 10.21
N THR A 104 -12.65 -5.34 9.81
CA THR A 104 -13.74 -4.40 10.13
C THR A 104 -15.05 -4.84 9.49
N GLU A 105 -15.01 -5.28 8.23
CA GLU A 105 -16.20 -5.76 7.53
C GLU A 105 -16.81 -6.96 8.25
N ILE A 106 -15.99 -7.95 8.62
CA ILE A 106 -16.42 -9.14 9.38
C ILE A 106 -17.05 -8.72 10.73
N LEU A 107 -16.45 -7.76 11.42
CA LEU A 107 -17.00 -7.21 12.66
C LEU A 107 -18.38 -6.57 12.44
N LEU A 108 -18.54 -5.78 11.37
CA LEU A 108 -19.81 -5.12 11.02
C LEU A 108 -20.91 -6.09 10.56
N ARG A 109 -20.56 -7.23 9.95
CA ARG A 109 -21.55 -8.29 9.64
C ARG A 109 -22.25 -8.81 10.89
N HIS A 110 -21.62 -8.71 12.05
CA HIS A 110 -22.17 -9.11 13.34
C HIS A 110 -22.76 -7.94 14.15
N ALA A 111 -22.90 -6.75 13.56
CA ALA A 111 -23.27 -5.54 14.29
C ALA A 111 -24.57 -5.66 15.08
N SER A 112 -25.60 -6.31 14.53
CA SER A 112 -26.89 -6.51 15.20
C SER A 112 -26.77 -7.37 16.46
N ALA A 113 -25.88 -8.37 16.46
CA ALA A 113 -25.62 -9.21 17.63
C ALA A 113 -24.78 -8.49 18.69
N LEU A 114 -24.05 -7.45 18.28
CA LEU A 114 -23.19 -6.61 19.12
C LEU A 114 -23.87 -5.28 19.51
N ALA A 115 -25.18 -5.16 19.30
CA ALA A 115 -25.93 -3.96 19.65
C ALA A 115 -26.00 -3.82 21.18
N ASP A 116 -25.65 -2.64 21.66
CA ASP A 116 -25.85 -2.26 23.06
C ASP A 116 -27.34 -2.13 23.37
N LEU A 117 -27.77 -2.68 24.50
CA LEU A 117 -29.19 -2.79 24.87
C LEU A 117 -29.83 -1.42 25.17
N ASP A 118 -29.05 -0.48 25.71
CA ASP A 118 -29.54 0.83 26.12
C ASP A 118 -29.67 1.78 24.91
N SER A 119 -28.59 1.90 24.14
CA SER A 119 -28.53 2.77 22.98
C SER A 119 -29.25 2.17 21.77
N GLY A 120 -29.31 0.84 21.65
CA GLY A 120 -29.80 0.11 20.48
C GLY A 120 -28.90 0.24 19.26
N ASN A 121 -27.65 0.68 19.43
CA ASN A 121 -26.63 0.81 18.38
C ASN A 121 -25.44 -0.10 18.70
N MET A 122 -24.63 -0.42 17.71
CA MET A 122 -23.37 -1.13 17.97
C MET A 122 -22.30 -0.14 18.41
N GLU A 123 -21.55 -0.50 19.44
CA GLU A 123 -20.34 0.18 19.85
C GLU A 123 -19.24 -0.85 20.16
N LYS A 124 -18.04 -0.66 19.59
CA LYS A 124 -16.89 -1.51 19.87
C LYS A 124 -15.61 -0.68 19.91
N VAL A 125 -14.86 -0.85 20.99
CA VAL A 125 -13.51 -0.31 21.16
C VAL A 125 -12.54 -1.48 21.32
N ILE A 126 -11.49 -1.52 20.50
CA ILE A 126 -10.41 -2.51 20.59
C ILE A 126 -9.11 -1.73 20.71
N GLN A 127 -8.37 -1.95 21.79
CA GLN A 127 -7.12 -1.27 22.07
C GLN A 127 -5.99 -2.30 22.18
N ASP A 128 -4.91 -2.07 21.46
CA ASP A 128 -3.65 -2.80 21.55
C ASP A 128 -2.49 -1.80 21.53
N GLU A 129 -1.26 -2.29 21.65
CA GLU A 129 -0.04 -1.48 21.69
C GLU A 129 0.11 -0.57 20.47
N ASN A 130 -0.11 -1.12 19.27
CA ASN A 130 0.18 -0.43 18.01
C ASN A 130 -1.04 0.29 17.42
N ILE A 131 -2.26 -0.07 17.83
CA ILE A 131 -3.49 0.51 17.28
C ILE A 131 -4.59 0.64 18.32
N THR A 132 -5.49 1.59 18.08
CA THR A 132 -6.80 1.67 18.74
C THR A 132 -7.89 1.78 17.68
N LEU A 133 -8.84 0.85 17.70
CA LEU A 133 -10.00 0.83 16.84
C LEU A 133 -11.25 1.28 17.61
N TYR A 134 -12.00 2.21 17.02
CA TYR A 134 -13.35 2.55 17.41
C TYR A 134 -14.31 2.25 16.27
N VAL A 135 -15.36 1.47 16.52
CA VAL A 135 -16.42 1.17 15.56
C VAL A 135 -17.77 1.44 16.18
N TRP A 136 -18.59 2.20 15.46
CA TRP A 136 -19.98 2.46 15.82
C TRP A 136 -20.88 2.19 14.63
N ALA A 137 -22.03 1.52 14.83
CA ALA A 137 -23.01 1.29 13.78
C ALA A 137 -24.40 1.80 14.18
N ASN A 138 -25.02 2.57 13.28
CA ASN A 138 -26.35 3.16 13.48
C ASN A 138 -27.46 2.15 13.18
N LEU A 139 -27.82 1.34 14.17
CA LEU A 139 -28.87 0.34 14.04
C LEU A 139 -30.25 0.91 14.40
N LYS A 140 -30.32 1.76 15.43
CA LYS A 140 -31.58 2.36 15.93
C LYS A 140 -32.12 3.48 15.06
N LYS A 141 -31.27 4.19 14.31
CA LYS A 141 -31.64 5.29 13.40
C LYS A 141 -32.48 6.38 14.04
N ASN A 142 -32.05 6.86 15.22
CA ASN A 142 -32.78 7.88 15.95
C ASN A 142 -32.24 9.28 15.59
N PRO A 143 -33.00 10.15 14.89
CA PRO A 143 -32.54 11.50 14.52
C PRO A 143 -32.32 12.43 15.71
N ARG A 144 -32.78 12.05 16.92
CA ARG A 144 -32.51 12.77 18.17
C ARG A 144 -31.18 12.36 18.81
N TYR A 145 -30.62 11.22 18.42
CA TYR A 145 -29.37 10.70 18.95
C TYR A 145 -28.23 11.02 17.97
N LYS A 146 -27.67 12.21 18.12
CA LYS A 146 -26.63 12.75 17.21
C LYS A 146 -25.23 12.80 17.82
N ASN A 147 -25.16 12.86 19.14
CA ASN A 147 -23.90 12.88 19.88
C ASN A 147 -23.58 11.45 20.32
N ILE A 148 -22.55 10.86 19.72
CA ILE A 148 -22.05 9.54 20.05
C ILE A 148 -20.80 9.73 20.89
N ARG A 149 -20.70 9.02 22.00
CA ARG A 149 -19.47 8.89 22.79
C ARG A 149 -19.18 7.41 22.94
N PHE A 150 -17.93 7.03 22.78
CA PHE A 150 -17.50 5.68 23.06
C PHE A 150 -17.34 5.52 24.57
N SER A 151 -18.08 4.56 25.11
CA SER A 151 -18.12 4.20 26.52
C SER A 151 -16.71 4.01 27.06
N ASN A 152 -16.43 4.61 28.22
CA ASN A 152 -15.12 4.58 28.89
C ASN A 152 -13.98 5.33 28.16
N THR A 153 -14.29 6.18 27.18
CA THR A 153 -13.28 7.00 26.49
C THR A 153 -13.71 8.46 26.37
N GLU A 154 -12.75 9.35 26.13
CA GLU A 154 -13.02 10.76 25.84
C GLU A 154 -13.39 10.99 24.36
N VAL A 155 -13.37 9.93 23.54
CA VAL A 155 -13.61 9.99 22.11
C VAL A 155 -15.11 9.96 21.82
N GLY A 156 -15.53 10.90 20.99
CA GLY A 156 -16.91 11.00 20.53
C GLY A 156 -17.00 11.84 19.27
N PHE A 157 -18.16 11.80 18.63
CA PHE A 157 -18.44 12.52 17.42
C PHE A 157 -19.90 12.94 17.36
N GLU A 158 -20.19 13.99 16.59
CA GLU A 158 -21.54 14.39 16.25
C GLU A 158 -21.83 14.02 14.79
N ILE A 159 -23.01 13.46 14.53
CA ILE A 159 -23.48 13.18 13.17
C ILE A 159 -24.57 14.15 12.72
N PRO A 160 -24.55 14.60 11.46
CA PRO A 160 -25.67 15.31 10.86
C PRO A 160 -26.97 14.51 10.96
N ARG A 161 -28.11 15.22 11.07
CA ARG A 161 -29.45 14.61 11.20
C ARG A 161 -29.75 13.61 10.06
N ILE A 162 -29.29 13.91 8.84
CA ILE A 162 -29.50 13.06 7.67
C ILE A 162 -28.82 11.69 7.87
N LEU A 163 -27.60 11.68 8.41
CA LEU A 163 -26.88 10.44 8.70
C LEU A 163 -27.47 9.68 9.88
N ALA A 164 -28.06 10.38 10.86
CA ALA A 164 -28.71 9.75 12.01
C ALA A 164 -29.93 8.88 11.62
N THR A 165 -30.50 9.06 10.43
CA THR A 165 -31.58 8.22 9.88
C THR A 165 -31.11 7.19 8.85
N SER A 166 -29.82 7.19 8.50
CA SER A 166 -29.25 6.34 7.45
C SER A 166 -28.61 5.07 8.01
N ASN A 167 -28.47 4.05 7.14
CA ASN A 167 -27.63 2.89 7.39
C ASN A 167 -26.16 3.29 7.28
N ILE A 168 -25.56 3.70 8.40
CA ILE A 168 -24.14 4.07 8.44
C ILE A 168 -23.42 3.36 9.58
N ALA A 169 -22.13 3.14 9.36
CA ALA A 169 -21.18 2.83 10.42
C ALA A 169 -20.02 3.81 10.33
N LEU A 170 -19.43 4.12 11.47
CA LEU A 170 -18.25 4.94 11.58
C LEU A 170 -17.11 4.10 12.13
N ARG A 171 -15.95 4.19 11.48
CA ARG A 171 -14.70 3.58 11.91
C ARG A 171 -13.67 4.67 12.16
N VAL A 172 -13.05 4.65 13.33
CA VAL A 172 -11.81 5.38 13.61
C VAL A 172 -10.72 4.34 13.88
N LEU A 173 -9.68 4.35 13.06
CA LEU A 173 -8.49 3.52 13.26
C LEU A 173 -7.32 4.45 13.58
N HIS A 174 -6.92 4.48 14.84
CA HIS A 174 -5.76 5.24 15.30
C HIS A 174 -4.55 4.32 15.36
N THR A 175 -3.53 4.60 14.55
CA THR A 175 -2.28 3.84 14.54
C THR A 175 -1.21 4.59 15.32
N HIS A 176 -0.44 3.87 16.13
CA HIS A 176 0.72 4.40 16.88
C HIS A 176 2.04 4.21 16.12
N TYR A 177 1.95 3.93 14.82
CA TYR A 177 3.06 3.79 13.89
C TYR A 177 2.78 4.57 12.61
N ASP A 178 3.86 4.91 11.90
CA ASP A 178 3.79 5.68 10.66
C ASP A 178 3.81 4.79 9.42
N HIS A 179 2.68 4.81 8.72
CA HIS A 179 2.43 4.11 7.46
C HIS A 179 1.98 5.05 6.34
N VAL A 180 1.97 6.36 6.57
CA VAL A 180 1.51 7.37 5.61
C VAL A 180 2.64 8.25 5.11
N SER A 181 3.73 8.39 5.87
CA SER A 181 4.90 9.12 5.40
C SER A 181 5.51 8.41 4.19
N PRO A 182 5.72 9.13 3.07
CA PRO A 182 6.37 8.57 1.90
C PRO A 182 7.77 8.04 2.23
N LEU A 183 8.14 6.92 1.62
CA LEU A 183 9.53 6.48 1.63
C LEU A 183 10.37 7.46 0.81
N HIS A 184 11.57 7.79 1.29
CA HIS A 184 12.46 8.70 0.57
C HIS A 184 12.83 8.10 -0.80
N PRO A 185 12.67 8.86 -1.90
CA PRO A 185 13.10 8.42 -3.21
C PRO A 185 14.60 8.12 -3.21
N VAL A 186 14.99 7.03 -3.84
CA VAL A 186 16.40 6.76 -4.14
C VAL A 186 16.87 7.86 -5.09
N ALA A 187 17.66 8.82 -4.60
CA ALA A 187 18.21 9.84 -5.46
C ALA A 187 19.06 9.17 -6.54
N ALA A 188 18.74 9.43 -7.81
CA ALA A 188 19.49 8.95 -8.97
C ALA A 188 20.90 9.61 -9.09
N SER A 189 21.46 10.12 -8.00
CA SER A 189 22.69 10.93 -8.00
C SER A 189 23.98 10.11 -7.90
N LEU A 190 23.96 8.82 -8.24
CA LEU A 190 25.17 7.99 -8.31
C LEU A 190 25.73 7.88 -9.75
N GLN A 191 25.35 8.80 -10.64
CA GLN A 191 25.85 8.85 -12.03
C GLN A 191 26.41 10.22 -12.42
N GLU A 192 27.11 10.91 -11.52
CA GLU A 192 28.00 12.00 -11.94
C GLU A 192 29.28 11.90 -11.13
N ASP A 193 30.17 10.99 -11.50
CA ASP A 193 31.61 11.14 -11.33
C ASP A 193 32.33 10.01 -12.07
N THR A 194 32.93 10.38 -13.21
CA THR A 194 34.09 9.78 -13.92
C THR A 194 33.86 9.74 -15.43
N SER A 195 34.01 10.89 -16.09
CA SER A 195 34.42 11.00 -17.49
C SER A 195 34.87 12.44 -17.77
N ALA A 196 35.97 12.85 -17.13
CA ALA A 196 36.67 14.07 -17.49
C ALA A 196 38.16 13.94 -17.15
N GLU A 197 38.86 13.00 -17.80
CA GLU A 197 40.32 13.04 -17.86
C GLU A 197 40.86 12.25 -19.07
N THR A 198 41.11 13.00 -20.16
CA THR A 198 42.04 12.77 -21.31
C THR A 198 41.51 13.64 -22.45
N GLU A 199 42.24 14.52 -23.14
CA GLU A 199 43.62 15.00 -23.14
C GLU A 199 43.58 16.39 -23.81
N LEU A 200 44.37 17.34 -23.31
CA LEU A 200 44.74 18.53 -24.07
C LEU A 200 46.01 18.24 -24.88
N VAL A 201 46.03 18.69 -26.16
CA VAL A 201 47.08 19.53 -26.80
C VAL A 201 47.36 19.19 -28.30
N LYS A 202 47.01 20.15 -29.18
CA LYS A 202 47.61 20.61 -30.48
C LYS A 202 47.54 19.72 -31.73
N ASP A 203 47.47 20.22 -32.97
CA ASP A 203 47.46 21.57 -33.58
C ASP A 203 46.89 21.50 -35.02
N GLN A 204 46.36 22.65 -35.46
CA GLN A 204 46.10 23.23 -36.81
C GLN A 204 46.38 22.43 -38.11
N ASP A 205 45.43 22.46 -39.07
CA ASP A 205 45.55 23.26 -40.31
C ASP A 205 44.26 23.33 -41.19
N LYS A 206 44.12 24.42 -41.94
CA LYS A 206 42.98 24.88 -42.79
C LYS A 206 42.93 24.15 -44.15
N THR A 207 41.79 24.07 -44.88
CA THR A 207 41.38 24.96 -46.00
C THR A 207 40.08 24.39 -46.67
N VAL A 208 38.93 25.12 -46.69
CA VAL A 208 38.12 25.70 -47.83
C VAL A 208 37.82 24.72 -49.00
N GLU A 209 36.58 24.43 -49.47
CA GLU A 209 35.54 25.20 -50.23
C GLU A 209 34.16 24.45 -50.18
N GLU A 210 33.01 25.09 -49.90
CA GLU A 210 31.94 25.59 -50.84
C GLU A 210 31.51 24.58 -51.94
N GLU A 211 30.25 24.16 -52.11
CA GLU A 211 29.07 24.93 -52.55
C GLU A 211 27.73 24.24 -52.21
N ALA A 212 26.67 25.05 -52.15
CA ALA A 212 25.27 24.67 -51.95
C ALA A 212 24.44 24.95 -53.22
N VAL A 213 23.51 24.08 -53.64
CA VAL A 213 22.30 24.48 -54.40
C VAL A 213 21.12 23.50 -54.20
N SER A 214 20.13 23.98 -53.44
CA SER A 214 18.66 24.04 -53.65
C SER A 214 17.94 23.16 -54.69
N ARG A 215 16.77 22.59 -54.30
CA ARG A 215 15.40 23.05 -54.68
C ARG A 215 14.28 22.10 -54.18
N GLU A 216 13.15 22.73 -53.88
CA GLU A 216 11.92 22.30 -53.20
C GLU A 216 10.82 21.73 -54.16
N PRO A 217 9.60 21.35 -53.70
CA PRO A 217 8.79 20.20 -54.17
C PRO A 217 7.52 20.56 -54.98
N GLN A 218 6.90 19.57 -55.63
CA GLN A 218 5.50 19.48 -56.14
C GLN A 218 5.25 18.01 -56.57
N GLU A 219 4.06 17.39 -56.68
CA GLU A 219 2.65 17.55 -56.29
C GLU A 219 2.01 16.15 -56.52
N GLU A 220 0.96 15.80 -55.78
CA GLU A 220 0.05 14.65 -55.99
C GLU A 220 -0.72 14.73 -57.34
N PRO A 221 -1.58 13.79 -57.83
CA PRO A 221 -2.43 12.82 -57.09
C PRO A 221 -2.70 11.45 -57.78
N SER A 222 -3.39 10.52 -57.10
CA SER A 222 -4.69 9.90 -57.55
C SER A 222 -5.10 8.66 -56.72
N GLN A 223 -6.35 8.67 -56.23
CA GLN A 223 -7.13 7.50 -55.76
C GLN A 223 -8.02 6.96 -56.91
N PRO A 224 -8.61 5.76 -56.80
CA PRO A 224 -10.00 5.61 -56.30
C PRO A 224 -10.18 4.42 -55.31
N GLU A 225 -10.92 4.58 -54.20
CA GLU A 225 -12.36 4.25 -53.96
C GLU A 225 -12.74 2.77 -54.03
N GLU A 226 -13.20 2.21 -52.89
CA GLU A 226 -14.53 1.59 -52.78
C GLU A 226 -14.98 1.44 -51.30
N GLU A 227 -16.20 1.91 -51.03
CA GLU A 227 -17.02 1.86 -49.81
C GLU A 227 -17.53 0.42 -49.53
N ALA A 228 -18.21 0.01 -48.45
CA ALA A 228 -19.11 0.63 -47.47
C ALA A 228 -19.23 -0.33 -46.24
N SER A 229 -19.33 0.18 -45.00
CA SER A 229 -20.56 0.29 -44.14
C SER A 229 -21.29 -1.06 -43.84
N SER A 230 -21.86 -1.38 -42.67
CA SER A 230 -22.35 -0.59 -41.53
C SER A 230 -22.99 -1.54 -40.48
N VAL A 231 -22.98 -1.15 -39.18
CA VAL A 231 -24.12 -1.22 -38.21
C VAL A 231 -24.56 -2.64 -37.71
N ARG A 232 -24.95 -2.94 -36.45
CA ARG A 232 -25.42 -2.27 -35.22
C ARG A 232 -25.29 -3.29 -34.07
N GLY A 233 -25.11 -2.86 -32.82
CA GLY A 233 -25.38 -3.69 -31.63
C GLY A 233 -26.58 -3.12 -30.86
N GLU A 234 -27.64 -3.90 -30.72
CA GLU A 234 -28.85 -3.57 -29.95
C GLU A 234 -28.65 -3.84 -28.46
N GLU A 235 -29.14 -2.91 -27.65
CA GLU A 235 -29.41 -3.05 -26.21
C GLU A 235 -30.68 -3.90 -26.03
N THR A 236 -30.72 -4.76 -25.00
CA THR A 236 -31.95 -5.45 -24.61
C THR A 236 -32.21 -5.26 -23.13
N GLU A 237 -33.33 -4.61 -22.86
CA GLU A 237 -33.99 -4.37 -21.58
C GLU A 237 -34.70 -5.66 -21.12
N VAL A 238 -34.59 -6.03 -19.84
CA VAL A 238 -35.28 -7.19 -19.26
C VAL A 238 -36.48 -6.71 -18.45
N GLU A 239 -37.67 -7.06 -18.93
CA GLU A 239 -38.96 -6.78 -18.31
C GLU A 239 -39.38 -7.89 -17.34
N VAL A 240 -40.04 -7.48 -16.25
CA VAL A 240 -40.56 -8.27 -15.13
C VAL A 240 -41.81 -9.05 -15.56
N GLN A 241 -41.93 -10.32 -15.16
CA GLN A 241 -43.22 -11.04 -15.20
C GLN A 241 -43.58 -11.59 -13.81
N ASP A 242 -44.67 -11.04 -13.28
CA ASP A 242 -45.53 -11.65 -12.26
C ASP A 242 -46.17 -12.93 -12.81
N ALA A 243 -46.19 -13.99 -11.99
CA ALA A 243 -47.04 -15.16 -12.22
C ALA A 243 -47.71 -15.56 -10.90
N GLU A 244 -49.01 -15.28 -10.89
CA GLU A 244 -50.02 -15.59 -9.89
C GLU A 244 -50.29 -17.11 -9.81
N ALA A 245 -50.46 -17.61 -8.59
CA ALA A 245 -50.80 -19.00 -8.29
C ALA A 245 -52.31 -19.29 -8.42
N PRO A 246 -52.69 -20.55 -8.65
CA PRO A 246 -54.00 -21.01 -8.19
C PRO A 246 -53.94 -22.29 -7.33
N ARG A 247 -54.51 -22.14 -6.13
CA ARG A 247 -55.04 -23.15 -5.17
C ARG A 247 -54.07 -24.03 -4.39
#